data_AF-A0A2X4T4P5-F1
#
_entry.id   AF-A0A2X4T4P5-F1
#
_cell.length_a   1.000
_cell.length_b   1.000
_cell.length_c   1.000
_cell.angle_alpha   90.00
_cell.angle_beta   90.00
_cell.angle_gamma   90.00
#
_symmetry.space_group_name_H-M   'P 1'
#
loop_
_entity.id
_entity.type
_entity.pdbx_description
1 polymer ?
#
loop_
_entity_poly.entity_id
_entity_poly.type
_entity_poly.pdbx_seq_one_letter_code
_entity_poly.pdbx_strand_id
1 'polypeptide(L)'
;MKGAAVGHAQQRYKDSRFIGMTEPSIIAAEPPNPLVNELIIMPDIEKRLEAFVRIAHGIIIFPGGVGTAEELLYLLGILMNPANKNQVLPLILTGPKESADYFRVLDEFITHTLGDAARRHYRIIIDDAAEVARFNEKKRCRWLKRIAAIPATPIVLTGRFVFSPDLQVPFEPSHENMANLKLYPDQPVEILAADLRRAFSGIVAGEREGGWDTRY
;
A
#
# COMPACT_ATOMS: atom_id res chain seq x y z
N MET A 1 -2.34 15.10 -5.87
CA MET A 1 -3.59 15.83 -6.18
C MET A 1 -3.36 17.13 -6.96
N LYS A 2 -2.54 18.08 -6.48
CA LYS A 2 -2.30 19.37 -7.18
C LYS A 2 -1.92 19.23 -8.65
N GLY A 3 -0.95 18.37 -8.97
CA GLY A 3 -0.57 18.11 -10.37
C GLY A 3 -1.69 17.48 -11.21
N ALA A 4 -2.49 16.59 -10.62
CA ALA A 4 -3.64 15.98 -11.29
C ALA A 4 -4.72 17.03 -11.60
N ALA A 5 -4.97 18.00 -10.72
CA ALA A 5 -5.92 19.09 -10.98
C ALA A 5 -5.54 19.91 -12.22
N VAL A 6 -4.25 20.21 -12.40
CA VAL A 6 -3.73 20.88 -13.61
C VAL A 6 -3.94 19.99 -14.85
N GLY A 7 -3.57 18.71 -14.76
CA GLY A 7 -3.74 17.77 -15.88
C GLY A 7 -5.21 17.58 -16.29
N HIS A 8 -6.12 17.46 -15.32
CA HIS A 8 -7.56 17.35 -15.57
C HIS A 8 -8.10 18.62 -16.24
N ALA A 9 -7.68 19.81 -15.79
CA ALA A 9 -8.08 21.07 -16.40
C ALA A 9 -7.60 21.17 -17.86
N GLN A 10 -6.35 20.78 -18.15
CA GLN A 10 -5.79 20.74 -19.51
C GLN A 10 -6.55 19.76 -20.42
N GLN A 11 -6.99 18.62 -19.89
CA GLN A 11 -7.79 17.62 -20.61
C GLN A 11 -9.30 17.88 -20.56
N ARG A 12 -9.75 19.01 -19.98
CA ARG A 12 -11.15 19.37 -19.77
C ARG A 12 -11.98 18.31 -19.03
N TYR A 13 -11.33 17.49 -18.20
CA TYR A 13 -11.98 16.47 -17.40
C TYR A 13 -12.76 17.12 -16.25
N LYS A 14 -14.09 16.91 -16.23
CA LYS A 14 -15.01 17.63 -15.34
C LYS A 14 -15.19 16.94 -13.98
N ASP A 15 -15.23 15.62 -13.97
CA ASP A 15 -15.61 14.83 -12.79
C ASP A 15 -14.38 14.31 -12.04
N SER A 16 -13.49 15.24 -11.68
CA SER A 16 -12.28 14.92 -10.90
C SER A 16 -12.67 14.31 -9.54
N ARG A 17 -12.12 13.15 -9.20
CA ARG A 17 -12.28 12.54 -7.89
C ARG A 17 -10.95 12.52 -7.15
N PHE A 18 -10.88 13.25 -6.04
CA PHE A 18 -9.75 13.32 -5.14
C PHE A 18 -10.21 12.79 -3.78
N ILE A 19 -10.14 11.47 -3.66
CA ILE A 19 -10.57 10.73 -2.48
C ILE A 19 -9.47 10.80 -1.43
N GLY A 20 -9.77 11.34 -0.26
CA GLY A 20 -8.94 11.26 0.93
C GLY A 20 -9.51 10.20 1.86
N MET A 21 -8.69 9.22 2.26
CA MET A 21 -9.06 8.26 3.29
C MET A 21 -8.20 8.47 4.53
N THR A 22 -8.85 8.56 5.67
CA THR A 22 -8.21 8.75 6.98
C THR A 22 -8.92 7.90 8.03
N GLU A 23 -8.47 7.94 9.27
CA GLU A 23 -9.10 7.28 10.41
C GLU A 23 -8.82 8.10 11.70
N PRO A 24 -9.56 7.87 12.81
CA PRO A 24 -9.48 8.71 14.01
C PRO A 24 -8.09 8.89 14.63
N SER A 25 -7.21 7.89 14.57
CA SER A 25 -5.89 7.93 15.21
C SER A 25 -4.89 8.84 14.47
N ILE A 26 -5.06 9.01 13.14
CA ILE A 26 -4.12 9.76 12.30
C ILE A 26 -4.67 11.10 11.82
N ILE A 27 -5.99 11.31 11.75
CA ILE A 27 -6.58 12.51 11.13
C ILE A 27 -6.13 13.81 11.80
N ALA A 28 -5.82 13.77 13.10
CA ALA A 28 -5.29 14.93 13.83
C ALA A 28 -3.82 15.21 13.48
N ALA A 29 -3.01 14.18 13.29
CA ALA A 29 -1.60 14.30 12.93
C ALA A 29 -1.40 14.62 11.45
N GLU A 30 -2.28 14.10 10.58
CA GLU A 30 -2.25 14.25 9.13
C GLU A 30 -3.61 14.76 8.62
N PRO A 31 -3.92 16.05 8.82
CA PRO A 31 -5.21 16.62 8.42
C PRO A 31 -5.39 16.56 6.89
N PRO A 32 -6.62 16.35 6.40
CA PRO A 32 -6.88 16.21 4.98
C PRO A 32 -6.54 17.49 4.21
N ASN A 33 -5.86 17.33 3.08
CA ASN A 33 -5.54 18.44 2.19
C ASN A 33 -6.83 19.07 1.62
N PRO A 34 -6.93 20.42 1.49
CA PRO A 34 -8.11 21.08 0.90
C PRO A 34 -8.48 20.65 -0.53
N LEU A 35 -7.57 20.00 -1.26
CA LEU A 35 -7.84 19.44 -2.59
C LEU A 35 -8.66 18.15 -2.56
N VAL A 36 -8.80 17.51 -1.39
CA VAL A 36 -9.69 16.36 -1.21
C VAL A 36 -11.12 16.83 -1.42
N ASN A 37 -11.85 16.21 -2.35
CA ASN A 37 -13.26 16.51 -2.61
C ASN A 37 -14.21 15.38 -2.18
N GLU A 38 -13.66 14.23 -1.81
CA GLU A 38 -14.39 13.11 -1.21
C GLU A 38 -13.59 12.60 0.00
N LEU A 39 -13.99 12.96 1.21
CA LEU A 39 -13.34 12.52 2.45
C LEU A 39 -14.07 11.31 3.03
N ILE A 40 -13.32 10.24 3.31
CA ILE A 40 -13.82 9.03 3.95
C ILE A 40 -13.03 8.80 5.24
N ILE A 41 -13.73 8.65 6.35
CA ILE A 41 -13.14 8.33 7.66
C ILE A 41 -13.46 6.88 7.96
N MET A 42 -12.42 6.04 7.95
CA MET A 42 -12.48 4.62 8.28
C MET A 42 -12.38 4.45 9.79
N PRO A 43 -12.94 3.39 10.39
CA PRO A 43 -12.98 3.27 11.84
C PRO A 43 -11.63 2.86 12.47
N ASP A 44 -10.71 2.26 11.70
CA ASP A 44 -9.36 1.88 12.15
C ASP A 44 -8.36 1.77 10.97
N ILE A 45 -7.08 1.58 11.30
CA ILE A 45 -5.97 1.50 10.34
C ILE A 45 -6.14 0.30 9.39
N GLU A 46 -6.49 -0.87 9.89
CA GLU A 46 -6.68 -2.09 9.10
C GLU A 46 -7.77 -1.92 8.04
N LYS A 47 -8.93 -1.37 8.42
CA LYS A 47 -10.03 -1.11 7.47
C LYS A 47 -9.66 -0.01 6.49
N ARG A 48 -8.87 0.99 6.90
CA ARG A 48 -8.33 2.00 5.99
C ARG A 48 -7.44 1.38 4.92
N LEU A 49 -6.50 0.52 5.31
CA LEU A 49 -5.62 -0.20 4.39
C LEU A 49 -6.41 -1.14 3.46
N GLU A 50 -7.39 -1.85 4.00
CA GLU A 50 -8.28 -2.70 3.20
C GLU A 50 -9.07 -1.87 2.17
N ALA A 51 -9.60 -0.70 2.56
CA ALA A 51 -10.32 0.19 1.67
C ALA A 51 -9.43 0.70 0.52
N PHE A 52 -8.17 1.06 0.79
CA PHE A 52 -7.22 1.44 -0.26
C PHE A 52 -7.08 0.35 -1.31
N VAL A 53 -6.86 -0.90 -0.89
CA VAL A 53 -6.73 -2.02 -1.82
C VAL A 53 -8.03 -2.27 -2.59
N ARG A 54 -9.17 -2.19 -1.89
CA ARG A 54 -10.49 -2.52 -2.47
C ARG A 54 -10.94 -1.57 -3.58
N ILE A 55 -10.55 -0.30 -3.52
CA ILE A 55 -10.94 0.68 -4.55
C ILE A 55 -9.83 0.96 -5.57
N ALA A 56 -8.59 0.55 -5.29
CA ALA A 56 -7.46 0.86 -6.15
C ALA A 56 -7.50 0.06 -7.45
N HIS A 57 -7.29 0.75 -8.56
CA HIS A 57 -7.00 0.12 -9.87
C HIS A 57 -5.52 0.19 -10.25
N GLY A 58 -4.71 0.71 -9.34
CA GLY A 58 -3.27 0.92 -9.44
C GLY A 58 -2.81 1.71 -8.22
N ILE A 59 -1.63 1.35 -7.70
CA ILE A 59 -1.01 1.96 -6.53
C ILE A 59 0.35 2.49 -6.93
N ILE A 60 0.64 3.72 -6.53
CA ILE A 60 1.92 4.38 -6.73
C ILE A 60 2.45 4.75 -5.34
N ILE A 61 3.64 4.26 -5.01
CA ILE A 61 4.34 4.50 -3.75
C ILE A 61 5.55 5.40 -4.04
N PHE A 62 5.64 6.50 -3.29
CA PHE A 62 6.77 7.41 -3.29
C PHE A 62 7.71 7.10 -2.10
N PRO A 63 8.96 7.61 -2.09
CA PRO A 63 9.82 7.45 -0.93
C PRO A 63 9.17 8.01 0.34
N GLY A 64 9.27 7.26 1.42
CA GLY A 64 8.78 7.66 2.73
C GLY A 64 9.47 6.90 3.87
N GLY A 65 9.03 7.15 5.10
CA GLY A 65 9.59 6.54 6.30
C GLY A 65 9.05 5.12 6.56
N VAL A 66 9.06 4.73 7.83
CA VAL A 66 8.62 3.42 8.30
C VAL A 66 7.16 3.08 7.94
N GLY A 67 6.26 4.07 7.94
CA GLY A 67 4.87 3.86 7.54
C GLY A 67 4.71 3.47 6.06
N THR A 68 5.58 3.97 5.18
CA THR A 68 5.56 3.57 3.76
C THR A 68 6.05 2.13 3.57
N ALA A 69 7.01 1.69 4.38
CA ALA A 69 7.44 0.29 4.40
C ALA A 69 6.32 -0.63 4.92
N GLU A 70 5.60 -0.21 5.98
CA GLU A 70 4.41 -0.91 6.49
C GLU A 70 3.35 -1.10 5.40
N GLU A 71 3.00 -0.04 4.68
CA GLU A 71 2.01 -0.08 3.60
C GLU A 71 2.46 -1.00 2.44
N LEU A 72 3.75 -0.97 2.07
CA LEU A 72 4.29 -1.86 1.05
C LEU A 72 4.21 -3.33 1.49
N LEU A 73 4.60 -3.64 2.72
CA LEU A 73 4.55 -5.00 3.26
C LEU A 73 3.11 -5.52 3.36
N TYR A 74 2.17 -4.66 3.76
CA TYR A 74 0.74 -4.97 3.73
C TYR A 74 0.28 -5.37 2.31
N LEU A 75 0.65 -4.59 1.29
CA LEU A 75 0.32 -4.89 -0.09
C LEU A 75 0.96 -6.19 -0.57
N LEU A 76 2.23 -6.42 -0.27
CA LEU A 76 2.92 -7.64 -0.68
C LEU A 76 2.35 -8.88 0.01
N GLY A 77 1.98 -8.81 1.28
CA GLY A 77 1.29 -9.90 1.99
C GLY A 77 -0.02 -10.31 1.30
N ILE A 78 -0.77 -9.34 0.77
CA ILE A 78 -1.97 -9.62 -0.04
C ILE A 78 -1.59 -10.20 -1.40
N LEU A 79 -0.71 -9.53 -2.14
CA LEU A 79 -0.42 -9.86 -3.53
C LEU A 79 0.30 -11.21 -3.69
N MET A 80 1.10 -11.60 -2.71
CA MET A 80 1.85 -12.86 -2.69
C MET A 80 1.02 -14.06 -2.20
N ASN A 81 -0.17 -13.82 -1.63
CA ASN A 81 -1.08 -14.88 -1.25
C ASN A 81 -1.45 -15.74 -2.48
N PRO A 82 -1.32 -17.08 -2.42
CA PRO A 82 -1.62 -17.96 -3.55
C PRO A 82 -3.05 -17.82 -4.11
N ALA A 83 -4.03 -17.44 -3.28
CA ALA A 83 -5.40 -17.19 -3.70
C ALA A 83 -5.52 -15.95 -4.62
N ASN A 84 -4.55 -15.02 -4.53
CA ASN A 84 -4.51 -13.79 -5.30
C ASN A 84 -3.66 -13.87 -6.57
N LYS A 85 -3.09 -15.04 -6.91
CA LYS A 85 -2.18 -15.22 -8.07
C LYS A 85 -2.73 -14.73 -9.42
N ASN A 86 -4.06 -14.72 -9.58
CA ASN A 86 -4.73 -14.29 -10.80
C ASN A 86 -5.15 -12.80 -10.79
N GLN A 87 -5.03 -12.15 -9.63
CA GLN A 87 -5.35 -10.74 -9.49
C GLN A 87 -4.28 -9.88 -10.17
N VAL A 88 -4.71 -8.71 -10.66
CA VAL A 88 -3.83 -7.74 -11.27
C VAL A 88 -4.08 -6.40 -10.60
N LEU A 89 -3.18 -6.00 -9.72
CA LEU A 89 -3.13 -4.65 -9.17
C LEU A 89 -1.75 -4.07 -9.55
N PRO A 90 -1.69 -3.07 -10.44
CA PRO A 90 -0.44 -2.40 -10.73
C PRO A 90 0.10 -1.77 -9.45
N LEU A 91 1.34 -2.11 -9.07
CA LEU A 91 2.05 -1.48 -7.96
C LEU A 91 3.35 -0.91 -8.51
N ILE A 92 3.55 0.40 -8.34
CA ILE A 92 4.69 1.14 -8.87
C ILE A 92 5.38 1.85 -7.71
N LEU A 93 6.68 1.64 -7.58
CA LEU A 93 7.54 2.38 -6.66
C LEU A 93 8.29 3.42 -7.50
N THR A 94 8.20 4.69 -7.15
CA THR A 94 8.76 5.75 -7.99
C THR A 94 9.18 6.97 -7.19
N GLY A 95 10.19 7.67 -7.68
CA GLY A 95 10.68 8.90 -7.07
C GLY A 95 11.68 9.58 -8.00
N PRO A 96 12.21 10.75 -7.59
CA PRO A 96 13.20 11.46 -8.37
C PRO A 96 14.54 10.71 -8.36
N LYS A 97 15.49 11.14 -9.19
CA LYS A 97 16.79 10.47 -9.34
C LYS A 97 17.52 10.24 -8.02
N GLU A 98 17.40 11.16 -7.07
CA GLU A 98 18.04 11.12 -5.75
C GLU A 98 17.51 9.98 -4.86
N SER A 99 16.33 9.44 -5.19
CA SER A 99 15.73 8.29 -4.48
C SER A 99 16.20 6.92 -4.97
N ALA A 100 17.12 6.86 -5.94
CA ALA A 100 17.60 5.59 -6.50
C ALA A 100 18.18 4.65 -5.42
N ASP A 101 19.03 5.16 -4.54
CA ASP A 101 19.62 4.35 -3.46
C ASP A 101 18.58 3.93 -2.42
N TYR A 102 17.60 4.79 -2.10
CA TYR A 102 16.48 4.45 -1.23
C TYR A 102 15.73 3.23 -1.76
N PHE A 103 15.35 3.24 -3.04
CA PHE A 103 14.62 2.13 -3.63
C PHE A 103 15.47 0.89 -3.82
N ARG A 104 16.79 1.03 -4.03
CA ARG A 104 17.71 -0.10 -4.07
C ARG A 104 17.75 -0.82 -2.71
N VAL A 105 17.91 -0.08 -1.61
CA VAL A 105 17.91 -0.65 -0.25
C VAL A 105 16.56 -1.29 0.07
N LEU A 106 15.46 -0.65 -0.30
CA LEU A 106 14.12 -1.20 -0.09
C LEU A 106 13.90 -2.50 -0.90
N ASP A 107 14.28 -2.53 -2.18
CA ASP A 107 14.20 -3.72 -3.05
C ASP A 107 15.09 -4.87 -2.52
N GLU A 108 16.32 -4.55 -2.10
CA GLU A 108 17.21 -5.50 -1.43
C GLU A 108 16.53 -6.07 -0.17
N PHE A 109 16.00 -5.23 0.72
CA PHE A 109 15.29 -5.69 1.92
C PHE A 109 14.12 -6.63 1.58
N ILE A 110 13.26 -6.24 0.63
CA ILE A 110 12.10 -7.04 0.22
C ILE A 110 12.54 -8.38 -0.37
N THR A 111 13.57 -8.41 -1.22
CA THR A 111 14.04 -9.66 -1.82
C THR A 111 14.78 -10.57 -0.85
N HIS A 112 15.51 -10.02 0.13
CA HIS A 112 16.17 -10.82 1.17
C HIS A 112 15.18 -11.41 2.17
N THR A 113 14.02 -10.77 2.38
CA THR A 113 12.99 -11.24 3.33
C THR A 113 11.92 -12.09 2.66
N LEU A 114 11.30 -11.57 1.60
CA LEU A 114 10.16 -12.20 0.90
C LEU A 114 10.57 -12.96 -0.37
N GLY A 115 11.85 -12.95 -0.71
CA GLY A 115 12.38 -13.62 -1.91
C GLY A 115 12.15 -12.84 -3.21
N ASP A 116 12.87 -13.24 -4.26
CA ASP A 116 12.78 -12.61 -5.59
C ASP A 116 11.38 -12.67 -6.22
N ALA A 117 10.53 -13.61 -5.79
CA ALA A 117 9.15 -13.69 -6.24
C ALA A 117 8.36 -12.39 -5.97
N ALA A 118 8.72 -11.64 -4.91
CA ALA A 118 8.09 -10.37 -4.57
C ALA A 118 8.19 -9.33 -5.71
N ARG A 119 9.31 -9.30 -6.45
CA ARG A 119 9.52 -8.38 -7.59
C ARG A 119 8.52 -8.56 -8.73
N ARG A 120 7.77 -9.67 -8.77
CA ARG A 120 6.68 -9.86 -9.76
C ARG A 120 5.48 -8.95 -9.50
N HIS A 121 5.36 -8.47 -8.27
CA HIS A 121 4.19 -7.73 -7.80
C HIS A 121 4.35 -6.22 -7.92
N TYR A 122 5.57 -5.70 -8.06
CA TYR A 122 5.83 -4.27 -8.19
C TYR A 122 6.82 -3.93 -9.32
N ARG A 123 6.88 -2.65 -9.70
CA ARG A 123 7.90 -2.13 -10.62
C ARG A 123 8.48 -0.83 -10.07
N ILE A 124 9.81 -0.75 -10.03
CA ILE A 124 10.52 0.49 -9.68
C ILE A 124 10.76 1.30 -10.96
N ILE A 125 10.36 2.58 -10.94
CA ILE A 125 10.57 3.53 -12.04
C ILE A 125 11.15 4.81 -11.44
N ILE A 126 12.41 5.11 -11.76
CA ILE A 126 13.11 6.28 -11.24
C ILE A 126 13.11 7.40 -12.29
N ASP A 127 12.78 8.62 -11.86
CA ASP A 127 12.92 9.85 -12.65
C ASP A 127 12.17 9.85 -14.01
N ASP A 128 11.08 9.09 -14.12
CA ASP A 128 10.24 9.05 -15.34
C ASP A 128 8.74 9.03 -15.00
N ALA A 129 8.19 10.22 -14.70
CA ALA A 129 6.78 10.39 -14.38
C ALA A 129 5.84 9.98 -15.54
N ALA A 130 6.28 10.12 -16.79
CA ALA A 130 5.50 9.74 -17.95
C ALA A 130 5.39 8.22 -18.07
N GLU A 131 6.49 7.48 -17.85
CA GLU A 131 6.48 6.02 -17.82
C GLU A 131 5.67 5.46 -16.65
N VAL A 132 5.70 6.09 -15.48
CA VAL A 132 4.79 5.73 -14.36
C VAL A 132 3.33 5.78 -14.82
N ALA A 133 2.90 6.88 -15.43
CA ALA A 133 1.54 7.04 -15.92
C ALA A 133 1.18 6.02 -17.02
N ARG A 134 2.05 5.85 -18.04
CA ARG A 134 1.85 4.90 -19.14
C ARG A 134 1.78 3.46 -18.65
N PHE A 135 2.66 3.06 -17.73
CA PHE A 135 2.68 1.71 -17.18
C PHE A 135 1.41 1.43 -16.37
N ASN A 136 1.00 2.37 -15.52
CA ASN A 136 -0.22 2.27 -14.73
C ASN A 136 -1.44 2.11 -15.65
N GLU A 137 -1.59 2.98 -16.65
CA GLU A 137 -2.66 2.93 -17.63
C GLU A 137 -2.70 1.57 -18.37
N LYS A 138 -1.56 1.13 -18.91
CA LYS A 138 -1.46 -0.13 -19.65
C LYS A 138 -1.86 -1.35 -18.81
N LYS A 139 -1.50 -1.35 -17.52
CA LYS A 139 -1.86 -2.45 -16.59
C LYS A 139 -3.33 -2.36 -16.19
N ARG A 140 -3.85 -1.17 -15.89
CA ARG A 140 -5.26 -0.91 -15.59
C ARG A 140 -6.18 -1.30 -16.75
N CYS A 141 -5.85 -0.94 -17.98
CA CYS A 141 -6.63 -1.33 -19.16
C CYS A 141 -6.68 -2.85 -19.35
N ARG A 142 -5.59 -3.58 -19.05
CA ARG A 142 -5.59 -5.05 -19.07
C ARG A 142 -6.47 -5.65 -17.98
N TRP A 143 -6.44 -5.07 -16.79
CA TRP A 143 -7.31 -5.48 -15.68
C TRP A 143 -8.79 -5.24 -16.02
N LEU A 144 -9.15 -4.07 -16.54
CA LEU A 144 -10.52 -3.75 -16.99
C LEU A 144 -11.01 -4.75 -18.05
N LYS A 145 -10.18 -5.09 -19.04
CA LYS A 145 -10.52 -6.11 -20.04
C LYS A 145 -10.79 -7.49 -19.43
N ARG A 146 -10.03 -7.88 -18.40
CA ARG A 146 -10.25 -9.16 -17.69
C ARG A 146 -11.55 -9.16 -16.90
N ILE A 147 -11.90 -8.06 -16.25
CA ILE A 147 -13.14 -7.97 -15.47
C ILE A 147 -14.36 -7.86 -16.37
N ALA A 148 -14.28 -7.13 -17.48
CA ALA A 148 -15.38 -7.01 -18.43
C ALA A 148 -15.81 -8.36 -19.04
N ALA A 149 -14.92 -9.37 -19.04
CA ALA A 149 -15.23 -10.73 -19.48
C ALA A 149 -16.00 -11.56 -18.44
N ILE A 150 -16.26 -11.02 -17.25
CA ILE A 150 -16.89 -11.72 -16.13
C ILE A 150 -18.27 -11.09 -15.88
N PRO A 151 -19.36 -11.84 -16.12
CA PRO A 151 -20.72 -11.33 -15.88
C PRO A 151 -20.93 -10.90 -14.41
N ALA A 152 -21.69 -9.83 -14.20
CA ALA A 152 -22.20 -9.36 -12.90
C ALA A 152 -21.17 -8.94 -11.82
N THR A 153 -19.91 -8.63 -12.18
CA THR A 153 -18.94 -8.07 -11.20
C THR A 153 -18.91 -6.54 -11.27
N PRO A 154 -19.25 -5.80 -10.20
CA PRO A 154 -19.09 -4.35 -10.16
C PRO A 154 -17.63 -3.95 -10.35
N ILE A 155 -17.35 -3.03 -11.29
CA ILE A 155 -16.00 -2.53 -11.60
C ILE A 155 -15.36 -1.78 -10.42
N VAL A 156 -16.19 -1.29 -9.49
CA VAL A 156 -15.78 -0.37 -8.40
C VAL A 156 -15.10 -1.10 -7.24
N LEU A 157 -15.25 -2.42 -7.13
CA LEU A 157 -14.62 -3.20 -6.07
C LEU A 157 -13.65 -4.18 -6.72
N THR A 158 -12.39 -4.18 -6.29
CA THR A 158 -11.46 -5.29 -6.53
C THR A 158 -11.93 -6.52 -5.72
N GLY A 159 -13.17 -6.94 -5.90
CA GLY A 159 -13.95 -7.83 -5.04
C GLY A 159 -13.48 -9.29 -5.03
N ARG A 160 -12.20 -9.53 -5.30
CA ARG A 160 -11.58 -10.85 -5.37
C ARG A 160 -10.20 -10.92 -4.73
N PHE A 161 -9.71 -9.83 -4.12
CA PHE A 161 -8.57 -9.96 -3.21
C PHE A 161 -9.04 -10.71 -1.96
N VAL A 162 -8.37 -11.82 -1.71
CA VAL A 162 -8.45 -12.55 -0.45
C VAL A 162 -7.48 -11.89 0.51
N PHE A 163 -8.00 -11.42 1.63
CA PHE A 163 -7.22 -10.85 2.72
C PHE A 163 -7.03 -11.95 3.77
N SER A 164 -5.80 -12.17 4.21
CA SER A 164 -5.58 -13.03 5.37
C SER A 164 -6.17 -12.34 6.60
N PRO A 165 -6.82 -13.08 7.54
CA PRO A 165 -7.24 -12.51 8.82
C PRO A 165 -6.09 -11.78 9.54
N ASP A 166 -4.86 -12.25 9.38
CA ASP A 166 -3.67 -11.63 9.95
C ASP A 166 -3.42 -10.18 9.54
N LEU A 167 -3.95 -9.77 8.38
CA LEU A 167 -3.85 -8.42 7.84
C LEU A 167 -5.08 -7.55 8.20
N GLN A 168 -6.12 -8.15 8.76
CA GLN A 168 -7.38 -7.46 9.09
C GLN A 168 -7.56 -7.23 10.60
N VAL A 169 -6.84 -8.00 11.42
CA VAL A 169 -6.88 -7.87 12.88
C VAL A 169 -5.95 -6.72 13.31
N PRO A 170 -6.45 -5.75 14.10
CA PRO A 170 -5.61 -4.72 14.69
C PRO A 170 -4.46 -5.30 15.51
N PHE A 171 -3.29 -4.68 15.38
CA PHE A 171 -2.10 -5.07 16.13
C PHE A 171 -1.81 -4.03 17.22
N GLU A 172 -1.80 -4.47 18.47
CA GLU A 172 -1.41 -3.63 19.61
C GLU A 172 0.11 -3.77 19.84
N PRO A 173 0.90 -2.70 19.70
CA PRO A 173 2.36 -2.78 19.71
C PRO A 173 2.96 -2.78 21.12
N SER A 174 2.59 -3.76 21.94
CA SER A 174 3.23 -3.99 23.25
C SER A 174 4.61 -4.67 23.10
N HIS A 175 5.48 -4.53 24.10
CA HIS A 175 6.78 -5.22 24.13
C HIS A 175 6.63 -6.75 23.96
N GLU A 176 5.62 -7.34 24.61
CA GLU A 176 5.31 -8.77 24.51
C GLU A 176 4.89 -9.16 23.08
N ASN A 177 3.99 -8.39 22.47
CA ASN A 177 3.52 -8.67 21.11
C ASN A 177 4.65 -8.52 20.08
N MET A 178 5.49 -7.50 20.23
CA MET A 178 6.65 -7.26 19.37
C MET A 178 7.69 -8.37 19.49
N ALA A 179 7.95 -8.87 20.71
CA ALA A 179 8.89 -9.97 20.94
C ALA A 179 8.40 -11.32 20.38
N ASN A 180 7.09 -11.49 20.25
CA ASN A 180 6.46 -12.73 19.77
C ASN A 180 6.26 -12.79 18.25
N LEU A 181 6.68 -11.76 17.50
CA LEU A 181 6.60 -11.76 16.03
C LEU A 181 7.47 -12.86 15.41
N LYS A 182 6.93 -13.61 14.45
CA LYS A 182 7.64 -14.69 13.78
C LYS A 182 8.47 -14.11 12.64
N LEU A 183 9.65 -13.60 12.95
CA LEU A 183 10.56 -12.99 11.98
C LEU A 183 11.66 -13.96 11.51
N TYR A 184 11.26 -15.13 11.02
CA TYR A 184 12.16 -16.15 10.46
C TYR A 184 11.73 -16.60 9.06
N PRO A 185 12.64 -17.05 8.18
CA PRO A 185 12.33 -17.34 6.78
C PRO A 185 11.53 -18.64 6.56
N ASP A 186 11.55 -19.57 7.52
CA ASP A 186 10.93 -20.90 7.40
C ASP A 186 9.41 -20.88 7.66
N GLN A 187 8.69 -20.07 6.88
CA GLN A 187 7.24 -19.95 6.93
C GLN A 187 6.69 -19.45 5.58
N PRO A 188 5.36 -19.54 5.34
CA PRO A 188 4.77 -18.95 4.14
C PRO A 188 5.04 -17.44 4.07
N VAL A 189 5.41 -16.97 2.87
CA VAL A 189 5.90 -15.60 2.66
C VAL A 189 4.86 -14.53 2.97
N GLU A 190 3.59 -14.83 2.72
CA GLU A 190 2.46 -13.95 3.06
C GLU A 190 2.28 -13.79 4.58
N ILE A 191 2.69 -14.78 5.38
CA ILE A 191 2.67 -14.71 6.85
C ILE A 191 3.86 -13.89 7.34
N LEU A 192 5.06 -14.13 6.79
CA LEU A 192 6.24 -13.31 7.10
C LEU A 192 6.00 -11.83 6.76
N ALA A 193 5.36 -11.53 5.63
CA ALA A 193 5.00 -10.16 5.26
C ALA A 193 4.03 -9.52 6.27
N ALA A 194 3.08 -10.29 6.81
CA ALA A 194 2.14 -9.81 7.84
C ALA A 194 2.86 -9.49 9.16
N ASP A 195 3.79 -10.33 9.61
CA ASP A 195 4.57 -10.07 10.83
C ASP A 195 5.59 -8.94 10.67
N LEU A 196 6.20 -8.81 9.49
CA LEU A 196 7.02 -7.64 9.16
C LEU A 196 6.16 -6.35 9.18
N ARG A 197 4.96 -6.38 8.59
CA ARG A 197 4.02 -5.24 8.66
C ARG A 197 3.73 -4.85 10.10
N ARG A 198 3.42 -5.82 10.98
CA ARG A 198 3.19 -5.57 12.41
C ARG A 198 4.42 -4.96 13.09
N ALA A 199 5.62 -5.44 12.78
CA ALA A 199 6.87 -4.88 13.29
C ALA A 199 7.01 -3.38 12.93
N PHE A 200 6.81 -3.02 11.66
CA PHE A 200 6.87 -1.62 11.22
C PHE A 200 5.75 -0.77 11.84
N SER A 201 4.54 -1.32 11.98
CA SER A 201 3.42 -0.66 12.66
C SER A 201 3.77 -0.30 14.11
N GLY A 202 4.44 -1.21 14.83
CA GLY A 202 4.92 -0.93 16.18
C GLY A 202 6.01 0.15 16.25
N ILE A 203 6.88 0.24 15.25
CA ILE A 203 7.87 1.33 15.16
C ILE A 203 7.15 2.68 14.93
N VAL A 204 6.17 2.72 14.02
CA VAL A 204 5.36 3.92 13.75
C VAL A 204 4.64 4.40 15.02
N ALA A 205 4.06 3.48 15.79
CA ALA A 205 3.40 3.81 17.05
C ALA A 205 4.39 4.41 18.07
N GLY A 206 5.55 3.76 18.26
CA GLY A 206 6.58 4.23 19.19
C GLY A 206 7.18 5.60 18.83
N GLU A 207 7.26 5.94 17.54
CA GLU A 207 7.70 7.27 17.07
C GLU A 207 6.65 8.36 17.33
N ARG A 208 5.35 8.04 17.20
CA ARG A 208 4.25 9.01 17.33
C ARG A 208 3.83 9.28 18.76
N GLU A 209 3.91 8.29 19.64
CA GLU A 209 3.43 8.40 21.03
C GLU A 209 4.45 8.98 22.02
N GLY A 210 5.64 9.36 21.54
CA GLY A 210 6.64 10.01 22.38
C GLY A 210 7.38 9.05 23.29
N GLY A 211 8.04 8.05 22.70
CA GLY A 211 9.02 7.21 23.38
C GLY A 211 8.40 6.05 24.16
N TRP A 212 8.87 4.85 23.85
CA TRP A 212 8.67 3.64 24.65
C TRP A 212 8.82 3.97 26.14
N ASP A 213 7.84 3.60 26.98
CA ASP A 213 7.98 3.68 28.43
C ASP A 213 9.19 2.80 28.81
N THR A 214 10.36 3.41 29.01
CA THR A 214 11.63 2.74 29.32
C THR A 214 11.68 2.24 30.76
N ARG A 215 10.54 1.83 31.32
CA ARG A 215 10.44 1.21 32.65
C ARG A 215 10.50 -0.31 32.52
N TYR A 216 11.67 -0.81 32.12
CA TYR A 216 12.15 -2.16 32.45
C TYR A 216 13.65 -2.12 32.69
#